data_AF-M3JWA6-F1
#
_entry.id   AF-M3JWA6-F1
#
_cell.length_a   1.000
_cell.length_b   1.000
_cell.length_c   1.000
_cell.angle_alpha   90.00
_cell.angle_beta   90.00
_cell.angle_gamma   90.00
#
_symmetry.space_group_name_H-M   'P 1'
#
loop_
_entity.id
_entity.type
_entity.pdbx_description
1 polymer ?
#
loop_
_entity_poly.entity_id
_entity_poly.type
_entity_poly.pdbx_seq_one_letter_code
_entity_poly.pdbx_strand_id
1 'polypeptide(L)'
;MSTTTSATTTNQHRHASTMNHSPHAILIPSSLNNLLHSDKHVKYHFYSLGGDFIRLASYRRFKSLFRVGGGSLVKEVVFDLSTFLKRELNDSSSSTHKQLKDFLTSNETILKKESSMILCDHHFGLKNWLYIIFGYMLQTYTEEEVDNCLDHIIKMYLEARKNRLSPNDIRIIRDERDNYVLSHFENFLNNVEINKDLYTEKERYVTFLQTKNHKIYLPELPPIHNKQLLVKALMHKEFYRILLDPNHEFAKQMLKKDYSLDFADYGIVRKEISFLDGLGDLFLAQETSKLIYELCKNGVNVNSTTYQLLKMILATNTLMSKLTKAYNLHQGLDDPIINSRISKEWLPWTTSGKMLEYRDEEETRIYEEEFLGDFFESYMAALLLEQPSVAKAFIREIYSRLLSVITKTLPPDVTYQRWTIGILGRNIYHKKETTEW
;
A
#
# COMPACT_ATOMS: atom_id res chain seq x y z
N MET A 1 56.85 27.33 -47.76
CA MET A 1 55.50 27.03 -47.22
C MET A 1 55.66 26.59 -45.78
N SER A 2 54.76 27.09 -44.95
CA SER A 2 54.70 27.09 -43.48
C SER A 2 55.09 25.79 -42.78
N THR A 3 55.71 25.90 -41.59
CA THR A 3 55.16 25.33 -40.34
C THR A 3 55.93 25.85 -39.11
N THR A 4 55.16 26.43 -38.21
CA THR A 4 55.49 26.95 -36.88
C THR A 4 55.47 25.80 -35.87
N THR A 5 56.49 25.67 -35.02
CA THR A 5 56.48 24.81 -33.82
C THR A 5 56.51 25.68 -32.58
N SER A 6 55.39 25.73 -31.86
CA SER A 6 55.28 26.23 -30.50
C SER A 6 54.68 25.11 -29.65
N ALA A 7 55.45 24.62 -28.67
CA ALA A 7 54.96 23.69 -27.65
C ALA A 7 55.15 24.32 -26.27
N THR A 8 53.99 24.65 -25.73
CA THR A 8 53.62 25.37 -24.53
C THR A 8 54.00 24.64 -23.24
N THR A 9 54.40 25.43 -22.24
CA THR A 9 54.54 25.10 -20.83
C THR A 9 53.24 24.56 -20.23
N THR A 10 53.32 23.40 -19.58
CA THR A 10 52.23 22.77 -18.82
C THR A 10 52.08 23.40 -17.44
N ASN A 11 51.14 24.34 -17.31
CA ASN A 11 50.67 24.83 -16.02
C ASN A 11 49.69 23.81 -15.41
N GLN A 12 50.06 23.25 -14.25
CA GLN A 12 49.17 22.49 -13.38
C GLN A 12 48.13 23.43 -12.75
N HIS A 13 46.94 23.52 -13.33
CA HIS A 13 45.78 24.05 -12.62
C HIS A 13 45.17 22.96 -11.74
N ARG A 14 45.33 23.12 -10.43
CA ARG A 14 44.46 22.49 -9.42
C ARG A 14 43.02 22.90 -9.74
N HIS A 15 42.23 21.97 -10.28
CA HIS A 15 40.78 22.10 -10.26
C HIS A 15 40.32 22.03 -8.81
N ALA A 16 40.05 23.20 -8.22
CA ALA A 16 39.14 23.27 -7.10
C ALA A 16 37.81 22.73 -7.60
N SER A 17 37.46 21.53 -7.16
CA SER A 17 36.12 20.97 -7.32
C SER A 17 35.15 21.90 -6.60
N THR A 18 34.55 22.83 -7.33
CA THR A 18 33.36 23.54 -6.90
C THR A 18 32.31 22.49 -6.62
N MET A 19 32.05 22.24 -5.33
CA MET A 19 30.91 21.45 -4.90
C MET A 19 29.66 22.11 -5.48
N ASN A 20 29.00 21.44 -6.43
CA ASN A 20 27.70 21.83 -6.94
C ASN A 20 26.68 21.69 -5.79
N HIS A 21 26.58 22.72 -4.97
CA HIS A 21 25.57 22.83 -3.94
C HIS A 21 24.17 22.67 -4.57
N SER A 22 23.29 21.99 -3.84
CA SER A 22 21.85 21.98 -4.11
C SER A 22 21.35 23.40 -4.41
N PRO A 23 20.43 23.61 -5.40
CA PRO A 23 19.79 24.91 -5.62
C PRO A 23 18.98 25.40 -4.42
N HIS A 24 18.85 24.57 -3.38
CA HIS A 24 18.23 24.88 -2.11
C HIS A 24 19.19 24.57 -0.97
N ALA A 25 19.49 25.58 -0.13
CA ALA A 25 20.19 25.39 1.13
C ALA A 25 19.21 24.76 2.13
N ILE A 26 19.30 23.43 2.29
CA ILE A 26 18.45 22.66 3.22
C ILE A 26 19.27 22.40 4.48
N LEU A 27 18.73 22.76 5.64
CA LEU A 27 19.29 22.37 6.93
C LEU A 27 18.72 21.02 7.33
N ILE A 28 19.58 20.09 7.72
CA ILE A 28 19.20 18.73 8.13
C ILE A 28 19.88 18.36 9.45
N PRO A 29 19.33 17.39 10.21
CA PRO A 29 19.97 16.92 11.43
C PRO A 29 21.35 16.33 11.13
N SER A 30 22.34 16.62 11.96
CA SER A 30 23.70 16.06 11.78
C SER A 30 23.70 14.53 11.83
N SER A 31 22.85 13.95 12.67
CA SER A 31 22.56 12.51 12.73
C SER A 31 22.10 11.95 11.37
N LEU A 32 21.15 12.62 10.71
CA LEU A 32 20.65 12.25 9.39
C LEU A 32 21.74 12.40 8.33
N ASN A 33 22.53 13.48 8.36
CA ASN A 33 23.61 13.66 7.39
C ASN A 33 24.68 12.57 7.52
N ASN A 34 25.04 12.21 8.76
CA ASN A 34 25.98 11.13 9.03
C ASN A 34 25.44 9.79 8.50
N LEU A 35 24.16 9.49 8.73
CA LEU A 35 23.49 8.30 8.22
C LEU A 35 23.53 8.23 6.68
N LEU A 36 23.24 9.35 6.01
CA LEU A 36 23.27 9.44 4.54
C LEU A 36 24.67 9.26 3.95
N HIS A 37 25.72 9.59 4.70
CA HIS A 37 27.11 9.34 4.31
C HIS A 37 27.56 7.91 4.59
N SER A 38 27.18 7.37 5.74
CA SER A 38 27.61 6.03 6.18
C SER A 38 26.97 4.91 5.36
N ASP A 39 25.74 5.12 4.87
CA ASP A 39 25.01 4.12 4.11
C ASP A 39 24.37 4.73 2.85
N LYS A 40 24.88 4.29 1.70
CA LYS A 40 24.43 4.74 0.36
C LYS A 40 22.97 4.34 0.07
N HIS A 41 22.41 3.37 0.79
CA HIS A 41 21.05 2.86 0.61
C HIS A 41 20.03 3.49 1.57
N VAL A 42 20.46 4.06 2.71
CA VAL A 42 19.56 4.71 3.69
C VAL A 42 18.67 5.78 3.05
N LYS A 43 19.22 6.61 2.16
CA LYS A 43 18.45 7.60 1.39
C LYS A 43 17.23 6.98 0.72
N TYR A 44 17.43 5.84 0.07
CA TYR A 44 16.41 5.15 -0.71
C TYR A 44 15.37 4.47 0.21
N HIS A 45 15.79 3.95 1.36
CA HIS A 45 14.87 3.41 2.36
C HIS A 45 13.98 4.49 2.96
N PHE A 46 14.54 5.62 3.38
CA PHE A 46 13.74 6.73 3.89
C PHE A 46 12.79 7.29 2.85
N TYR A 47 13.25 7.44 1.60
CA TYR A 47 12.39 7.85 0.49
C TYR A 47 11.19 6.90 0.32
N SER A 48 11.42 5.59 0.36
CA SER A 48 10.36 4.59 0.18
C SER A 48 9.39 4.59 1.36
N LEU A 49 9.92 4.54 2.59
CA LEU A 49 9.14 4.53 3.83
C LEU A 49 8.27 5.79 3.98
N GLY A 50 8.85 6.97 3.78
CA GLY A 50 8.11 8.23 3.88
C GLY A 50 7.06 8.38 2.80
N GLY A 51 7.36 7.93 1.57
CA GLY A 51 6.38 7.91 0.48
C GLY A 51 5.19 6.99 0.76
N ASP A 52 5.43 5.78 1.27
CA ASP A 52 4.37 4.83 1.62
C ASP A 52 3.53 5.36 2.81
N PHE A 53 4.17 5.96 3.83
CA PHE A 53 3.46 6.60 4.94
C PHE A 53 2.53 7.71 4.47
N ILE A 54 3.03 8.66 3.66
CA ILE A 54 2.21 9.77 3.17
C ILE A 54 0.98 9.24 2.42
N ARG A 55 1.13 8.19 1.61
CA ARG A 55 0.00 7.58 0.88
C ARG A 55 -1.01 6.96 1.85
N LEU A 56 -0.58 6.09 2.77
CA LEU A 56 -1.46 5.43 3.73
C LEU A 56 -2.21 6.47 4.58
N ALA A 57 -1.46 7.38 5.16
CA ALA A 57 -1.96 8.36 6.11
C ALA A 57 -2.90 9.38 5.42
N SER A 58 -2.65 9.73 4.16
CA SER A 58 -3.57 10.53 3.35
C SER A 58 -4.84 9.75 2.97
N TYR A 59 -4.70 8.49 2.54
CA TYR A 59 -5.84 7.63 2.18
C TYR A 59 -6.81 7.50 3.36
N ARG A 60 -6.28 7.32 4.57
CA ARG A 60 -7.06 7.29 5.82
C ARG A 60 -7.77 8.62 6.11
N ARG A 61 -7.09 9.75 5.99
CA ARG A 61 -7.66 11.10 6.22
C ARG A 61 -8.77 11.45 5.23
N PHE A 62 -8.66 10.98 3.99
CA PHE A 62 -9.65 11.22 2.93
C PHE A 62 -10.72 10.13 2.83
N LYS A 63 -10.89 9.29 3.85
CA LYS A 63 -11.94 8.25 3.91
C LYS A 63 -13.34 8.81 3.62
N SER A 64 -13.65 10.04 4.03
CA SER A 64 -14.96 10.65 3.78
C SER A 64 -15.26 10.85 2.29
N LEU A 65 -14.24 11.06 1.45
CA LEU A 65 -14.37 11.26 0.00
C LEU A 65 -14.81 9.97 -0.73
N PHE A 66 -14.59 8.80 -0.14
CA PHE A 66 -15.05 7.52 -0.69
C PHE A 66 -16.57 7.48 -0.86
N ARG A 67 -17.31 8.09 0.10
CA ARG A 67 -18.77 8.14 0.07
C ARG A 67 -19.33 9.05 -1.02
N VAL A 68 -18.48 9.85 -1.66
CA VAL A 68 -18.90 10.79 -2.68
C VAL A 68 -18.46 10.30 -4.04
N GLY A 69 -17.15 10.32 -4.30
CA GLY A 69 -16.58 9.94 -5.60
C GLY A 69 -16.16 8.48 -5.71
N GLY A 70 -16.31 7.67 -4.66
CA GLY A 70 -15.81 6.30 -4.61
C GLY A 70 -14.29 6.21 -4.48
N GLY A 71 -13.76 5.00 -4.66
CA GLY A 71 -12.32 4.76 -4.54
C GLY A 71 -11.47 5.43 -5.61
N SER A 72 -12.03 5.73 -6.78
CA SER A 72 -11.32 6.49 -7.82
C SER A 72 -10.98 7.90 -7.37
N LEU A 73 -11.91 8.61 -6.72
CA LEU A 73 -11.66 9.97 -6.21
C LEU A 73 -10.62 9.99 -5.09
N VAL A 74 -10.65 9.01 -4.18
CA VAL A 74 -9.64 8.93 -3.11
C VAL A 74 -8.27 8.55 -3.67
N LYS A 75 -8.22 7.59 -4.61
CA LYS A 75 -7.00 7.28 -5.34
C LYS A 75 -6.49 8.49 -6.12
N GLU A 76 -7.38 9.27 -6.73
CA GLU A 76 -7.04 10.50 -7.42
C GLU A 76 -6.50 11.56 -6.47
N VAL A 77 -7.08 11.76 -5.28
CA VAL A 77 -6.56 12.72 -4.29
C VAL A 77 -5.21 12.27 -3.72
N VAL A 78 -5.04 10.98 -3.40
CA VAL A 78 -3.77 10.44 -2.90
C VAL A 78 -2.67 10.50 -3.97
N PHE A 79 -3.04 10.21 -5.22
CA PHE A 79 -2.15 10.35 -6.37
C PHE A 79 -1.87 11.82 -6.71
N ASP A 80 -2.87 12.69 -6.66
CA ASP A 80 -2.76 14.11 -6.90
C ASP A 80 -1.94 14.76 -5.81
N LEU A 81 -2.00 14.34 -4.55
CA LEU A 81 -1.08 14.81 -3.50
C LEU A 81 0.38 14.51 -3.89
N SER A 82 0.66 13.29 -4.35
CA SER A 82 1.99 12.90 -4.84
C SER A 82 2.43 13.70 -6.07
N THR A 83 1.49 14.04 -6.95
CA THR A 83 1.73 14.76 -8.21
C THR A 83 1.80 16.28 -8.01
N PHE A 84 1.02 16.81 -7.08
CA PHE A 84 1.01 18.17 -6.57
C PHE A 84 2.36 18.49 -5.96
N LEU A 85 2.86 17.64 -5.08
CA LEU A 85 4.22 17.76 -4.53
C LEU A 85 5.26 17.79 -5.66
N LYS A 86 5.08 17.02 -6.74
CA LYS A 86 5.99 17.07 -7.89
C LYS A 86 5.84 18.36 -8.71
N ARG A 87 4.62 18.89 -8.89
CA ARG A 87 4.35 20.05 -9.75
C ARG A 87 4.66 21.36 -9.04
N GLU A 88 4.09 21.58 -7.86
CA GLU A 88 4.28 22.82 -7.09
C GLU A 88 5.73 22.98 -6.62
N LEU A 89 6.43 21.91 -6.23
CA LEU A 89 7.85 22.03 -5.86
C LEU A 89 8.78 22.36 -7.04
N ASN A 90 8.27 22.32 -8.28
CA ASN A 90 9.00 22.75 -9.47
C ASN A 90 8.51 24.08 -10.05
N ASP A 91 7.38 24.62 -9.59
CA ASP A 91 6.87 25.93 -10.00
C ASP A 91 7.31 27.02 -9.01
N SER A 92 8.52 27.54 -9.22
CA SER A 92 9.12 28.57 -8.36
C SER A 92 8.34 29.89 -8.27
N SER A 93 7.34 30.09 -9.15
CA SER A 93 6.51 31.30 -9.17
C SER A 93 5.27 31.20 -8.28
N SER A 94 4.86 29.99 -7.89
CA SER A 94 3.67 29.73 -7.08
C SER A 94 3.86 30.16 -5.61
N SER A 95 2.83 30.76 -5.00
CA SER A 95 2.82 31.05 -3.56
C SER A 95 2.84 29.75 -2.74
N THR A 96 2.18 28.71 -3.25
CA THR A 96 2.16 27.36 -2.66
C THR A 96 3.56 26.73 -2.68
N HIS A 97 4.34 26.96 -3.75
CA HIS A 97 5.75 26.54 -3.80
C HIS A 97 6.56 27.16 -2.67
N LYS A 98 6.43 28.48 -2.47
CA LYS A 98 7.14 29.19 -1.39
C LYS A 98 6.76 28.63 -0.03
N GLN A 99 5.46 28.45 0.25
CA GLN A 99 4.98 27.86 1.49
C GLN A 99 5.53 26.43 1.72
N LEU A 100 5.48 25.57 0.71
CA LEU A 100 6.01 24.21 0.80
C LEU A 100 7.52 24.19 1.00
N LYS A 101 8.25 25.05 0.28
CA LYS A 101 9.70 25.20 0.43
C LYS A 101 10.03 25.67 1.84
N ASP A 102 9.40 26.75 2.30
CA ASP A 102 9.62 27.31 3.62
C ASP A 102 9.33 26.28 4.71
N PHE A 103 8.21 25.55 4.62
CA PHE A 103 7.89 24.45 5.52
C PHE A 103 8.98 23.37 5.53
N LEU A 104 9.41 22.90 4.36
CA LEU A 104 10.43 21.85 4.21
C LEU A 104 11.84 22.28 4.64
N THR A 105 12.12 23.58 4.65
CA THR A 105 13.39 24.15 5.11
C THR A 105 13.31 24.75 6.51
N SER A 106 12.13 24.75 7.14
CA SER A 106 11.90 25.32 8.46
C SER A 106 12.11 24.28 9.56
N ASN A 107 13.23 24.45 10.27
CA ASN A 107 13.64 23.60 11.39
C ASN A 107 12.63 23.67 12.56
N GLU A 108 12.01 24.82 12.77
CA GLU A 108 11.05 25.05 13.86
C GLU A 108 9.73 24.28 13.68
N THR A 109 9.41 23.83 12.46
CA THR A 109 8.14 23.15 12.17
C THR A 109 8.25 21.64 12.12
N ILE A 110 9.32 21.10 11.49
CA ILE A 110 9.44 19.65 11.24
C ILE A 110 10.41 18.98 12.22
N LEU A 111 11.48 19.66 12.63
CA LEU A 111 12.62 19.06 13.33
C LEU A 111 12.85 19.69 14.72
N LYS A 112 11.76 19.99 15.42
CA LYS A 112 11.75 20.71 16.72
C LYS A 112 12.65 20.10 17.80
N LYS A 113 12.94 18.80 17.73
CA LYS A 113 13.70 18.05 18.75
C LYS A 113 15.19 17.96 18.45
N GLU A 114 15.63 18.40 17.27
CA GLU A 114 17.01 18.23 16.82
C GLU A 114 17.89 19.35 17.36
N SER A 115 18.92 18.98 18.13
CA SER A 115 19.83 19.92 18.78
C SER A 115 20.97 20.40 17.87
N SER A 116 21.24 19.67 16.78
CA SER A 116 22.35 19.94 15.86
C SER A 116 21.89 19.84 14.41
N MET A 117 21.80 20.99 13.76
CA MET A 117 21.43 21.14 12.35
C MET A 117 22.64 21.58 11.54
N ILE A 118 22.83 20.99 10.37
CA ILE A 118 23.91 21.32 9.46
C ILE A 118 23.38 21.55 8.05
N LEU A 119 24.14 22.27 7.23
CA LEU A 119 23.82 22.42 5.82
C LEU A 119 24.00 21.07 5.12
N CYS A 120 22.94 20.62 4.44
CA CYS A 120 22.97 19.42 3.62
C CYS A 120 23.93 19.61 2.44
N ASP A 121 24.97 18.79 2.39
CA ASP A 121 25.91 18.68 1.27
C ASP A 121 25.41 17.72 0.17
N HIS A 122 24.37 16.92 0.45
CA HIS A 122 23.71 16.10 -0.55
C HIS A 122 22.80 16.91 -1.47
N HIS A 123 22.79 16.55 -2.75
CA HIS A 123 21.92 17.16 -3.75
C HIS A 123 20.55 16.45 -3.80
N PHE A 124 19.53 17.04 -3.18
CA PHE A 124 18.15 16.53 -3.23
C PHE A 124 17.19 17.57 -3.83
N GLY A 125 16.32 17.13 -4.75
CA GLY A 125 15.12 17.89 -5.06
C GLY A 125 14.15 17.87 -3.87
N LEU A 126 13.40 18.95 -3.65
CA LEU A 126 12.49 19.12 -2.50
C LEU A 126 11.47 17.98 -2.36
N LYS A 127 11.00 17.39 -3.47
CA LYS A 127 10.11 16.21 -3.43
C LYS A 127 10.79 15.02 -2.75
N ASN A 128 12.03 14.73 -3.13
CA ASN A 128 12.76 13.61 -2.55
C ASN A 128 13.11 13.90 -1.10
N TRP A 129 13.43 15.16 -0.80
CA TRP A 129 13.66 15.62 0.56
C TRP A 129 12.44 15.39 1.46
N LEU A 130 11.24 15.74 1.00
CA LEU A 130 10.00 15.50 1.73
C LEU A 130 9.83 14.02 2.13
N TYR A 131 10.04 13.08 1.22
CA TYR A 131 9.89 11.67 1.57
C TYR A 131 11.02 11.19 2.50
N ILE A 132 12.24 11.69 2.30
CA ILE A 132 13.38 11.35 3.17
C ILE A 132 13.14 11.84 4.60
N ILE A 133 12.67 13.09 4.80
CA ILE A 133 12.44 13.63 6.14
C ILE A 133 11.30 12.90 6.86
N PHE A 134 10.20 12.58 6.18
CA PHE A 134 9.14 11.75 6.77
C PHE A 134 9.64 10.34 7.12
N GLY A 135 10.44 9.73 6.24
CA GLY A 135 11.08 8.44 6.51
C GLY A 135 12.00 8.47 7.73
N TYR A 136 12.77 9.55 7.90
CA TYR A 136 13.61 9.77 9.08
C TYR A 136 12.77 9.97 10.34
N MET A 137 11.74 10.83 10.29
CA MET A 137 10.88 11.11 11.43
C MET A 137 10.18 9.86 11.96
N LEU A 138 9.75 8.95 11.08
CA LEU A 138 9.17 7.66 11.49
C LEU A 138 10.11 6.77 12.31
N GLN A 139 11.42 7.10 12.36
CA GLN A 139 12.41 6.39 13.17
C GLN A 139 12.77 7.10 14.46
N THR A 140 12.64 8.43 14.51
CA THR A 140 13.17 9.26 15.60
C THR A 140 12.09 10.03 16.37
N TYR A 141 10.87 10.10 15.83
CA TYR A 141 9.72 10.80 16.40
C TYR A 141 8.58 9.82 16.69
N THR A 142 7.61 10.29 17.49
CA THR A 142 6.36 9.56 17.71
C THR A 142 5.47 9.63 16.46
N GLU A 143 4.63 8.61 16.23
CA GLU A 143 3.73 8.60 15.06
C GLU A 143 2.79 9.81 15.02
N GLU A 144 2.32 10.28 16.19
CA GLU A 144 1.50 11.48 16.32
C GLU A 144 2.21 12.74 15.81
N GLU A 145 3.50 12.89 16.10
CA GLU A 145 4.29 14.02 15.60
C GLU A 145 4.44 13.99 14.08
N VAL A 146 4.67 12.81 13.51
CA VAL A 146 4.77 12.65 12.06
C VAL A 146 3.42 12.93 11.39
N ASP A 147 2.32 12.48 12.00
CA ASP A 147 0.97 12.75 11.53
C ASP A 147 0.65 14.25 11.54
N ASN A 148 0.98 14.96 12.62
CA ASN A 148 0.80 16.42 12.70
C ASN A 148 1.57 17.15 11.59
N CYS A 149 2.78 16.70 11.24
CA CYS A 149 3.52 17.26 10.11
C CYS A 149 2.82 17.00 8.77
N LEU A 150 2.22 15.82 8.56
CA LEU A 150 1.45 15.53 7.36
C LEU A 150 0.20 16.39 7.24
N ASP A 151 -0.47 16.69 8.35
CA ASP A 151 -1.67 17.54 8.35
C ASP A 151 -1.39 18.95 7.82
N HIS A 152 -0.20 19.50 8.06
CA HIS A 152 0.21 20.78 7.49
C HIS A 152 0.33 20.70 5.95
N ILE A 153 0.89 19.61 5.42
CA ILE A 153 1.01 19.38 3.98
C ILE A 153 -0.36 19.23 3.34
N ILE A 154 -1.24 18.45 3.96
CA ILE A 154 -2.60 18.23 3.48
C ILE A 154 -3.38 19.56 3.49
N LYS A 155 -3.22 20.39 4.52
CA LYS A 155 -3.82 21.72 4.56
C LYS A 155 -3.34 22.60 3.40
N MET A 156 -2.03 22.68 3.17
CA MET A 156 -1.47 23.42 2.02
C MET A 156 -2.00 22.89 0.68
N TYR A 157 -2.10 21.57 0.53
CA TYR A 157 -2.69 20.92 -0.64
C TYR A 157 -4.16 21.34 -0.86
N LEU A 158 -4.99 21.24 0.17
CA LEU A 158 -6.41 21.60 0.11
C LEU A 158 -6.61 23.09 -0.17
N GLU A 159 -5.78 23.95 0.42
CA GLU A 159 -5.81 25.39 0.16
C GLU A 159 -5.47 25.72 -1.30
N ALA A 160 -4.44 25.08 -1.87
CA ALA A 160 -4.07 25.24 -3.27
C ALA A 160 -5.10 24.63 -4.24
N ARG A 161 -5.88 23.65 -3.78
CA ARG A 161 -6.92 22.96 -4.56
C ARG A 161 -8.35 23.42 -4.21
N LYS A 162 -8.54 24.56 -3.53
CA LYS A 162 -9.85 25.10 -3.10
C LYS A 162 -10.95 25.07 -4.16
N ASN A 163 -10.59 25.18 -5.44
CA ASN A 163 -11.54 25.18 -6.56
C ASN A 163 -11.90 23.78 -7.10
N ARG A 164 -11.24 22.70 -6.65
CA ARG A 164 -11.45 21.32 -7.12
C ARG A 164 -12.04 20.38 -6.06
N LEU A 165 -11.89 20.71 -4.78
CA LEU A 165 -12.26 19.87 -3.64
C LEU A 165 -13.09 20.68 -2.63
N SER A 166 -14.03 21.49 -3.10
CA SER A 166 -14.96 22.21 -2.21
C SER A 166 -15.80 21.19 -1.44
N PRO A 167 -15.72 21.13 -0.10
CA PRO A 167 -16.51 20.22 0.72
C PRO A 167 -18.03 20.41 0.52
N ASN A 168 -18.44 21.58 0.01
CA ASN A 168 -19.82 21.95 -0.26
C ASN A 168 -20.28 21.59 -1.68
N ASP A 169 -19.38 21.44 -2.66
CA ASP A 169 -19.71 21.00 -4.04
C ASP A 169 -19.66 19.48 -4.22
N ILE A 170 -19.06 18.80 -3.24
CA ILE A 170 -19.03 17.34 -3.10
C ILE A 170 -20.43 16.92 -2.59
N ARG A 171 -21.44 16.96 -3.47
CA ARG A 171 -22.76 16.37 -3.19
C ARG A 171 -22.54 14.89 -2.86
N ILE A 172 -22.65 14.53 -1.59
CA ILE A 172 -22.98 13.15 -1.24
C ILE A 172 -24.38 12.95 -1.82
N ILE A 173 -24.49 12.23 -2.93
CA ILE A 173 -25.80 11.78 -3.40
C ILE A 173 -26.29 10.85 -2.30
N ARG A 174 -27.25 11.34 -1.51
CA ARG A 174 -28.01 10.59 -0.51
C ARG A 174 -29.45 10.93 -0.77
N ASP A 175 -29.95 10.47 -1.90
CA ASP A 175 -31.39 10.46 -2.08
C ASP A 175 -32.03 9.44 -1.12
N GLU A 176 -33.36 9.41 -1.09
CA GLU A 176 -34.09 8.50 -0.21
C GLU A 176 -33.75 7.03 -0.49
N ARG A 177 -33.47 6.69 -1.77
CA ARG A 177 -33.09 5.35 -2.20
C ARG A 177 -31.74 4.95 -1.63
N ASP A 178 -30.71 5.78 -1.74
CA ASP A 178 -29.37 5.50 -1.20
C ASP A 178 -29.41 5.26 0.30
N ASN A 179 -30.18 6.06 1.05
CA ASN A 179 -30.35 5.87 2.49
C ASN A 179 -31.07 4.55 2.80
N TYR A 180 -32.09 4.19 2.02
CA TYR A 180 -32.79 2.92 2.16
C TYR A 180 -31.86 1.72 1.88
N VAL A 181 -31.10 1.77 0.79
CA VAL A 181 -30.12 0.75 0.40
C VAL A 181 -29.06 0.57 1.49
N LEU A 182 -28.49 1.67 1.99
CA LEU A 182 -27.45 1.63 3.02
C LEU A 182 -27.98 1.09 4.35
N SER A 183 -29.20 1.45 4.76
CA SER A 183 -29.80 0.91 5.99
C SER A 183 -30.04 -0.60 5.93
N HIS A 184 -30.46 -1.11 4.77
CA HIS A 184 -30.62 -2.56 4.57
C HIS A 184 -29.28 -3.28 4.46
N PHE A 185 -28.27 -2.62 3.90
CA PHE A 185 -26.92 -3.16 3.88
C PHE A 185 -26.36 -3.25 5.30
N GLU A 186 -26.57 -2.23 6.12
CA GLU A 186 -26.20 -2.24 7.54
C GLU A 186 -26.93 -3.36 8.31
N ASN A 187 -28.22 -3.58 8.04
CA ASN A 187 -28.96 -4.71 8.60
C ASN A 187 -28.32 -6.05 8.20
N PHE A 188 -27.90 -6.22 6.95
CA PHE A 188 -27.16 -7.41 6.52
C PHE A 188 -25.85 -7.57 7.33
N LEU A 189 -25.04 -6.52 7.46
CA LEU A 189 -23.79 -6.56 8.22
C LEU A 189 -23.99 -6.97 9.69
N ASN A 190 -25.10 -6.54 10.29
CA ASN A 190 -25.43 -6.88 11.67
C ASN A 190 -25.93 -8.32 11.83
N ASN A 191 -26.57 -8.88 10.81
CA ASN A 191 -27.31 -10.15 10.93
C ASN A 191 -26.57 -11.35 10.36
N VAL A 192 -25.74 -11.19 9.33
CA VAL A 192 -25.00 -12.31 8.75
C VAL A 192 -24.14 -13.01 9.81
N GLU A 193 -24.10 -14.33 9.76
CA GLU A 193 -23.32 -15.14 10.69
C GLU A 193 -21.85 -15.20 10.24
N ILE A 194 -20.95 -15.25 11.22
CA ILE A 194 -19.53 -15.48 10.97
C ILE A 194 -19.27 -16.96 11.10
N ASN A 195 -18.56 -17.54 10.14
CA ASN A 195 -18.19 -18.94 10.17
C ASN A 195 -17.39 -19.24 11.44
N LYS A 196 -17.86 -20.19 12.25
CA LYS A 196 -17.27 -20.57 13.54
C LYS A 196 -15.81 -21.05 13.40
N ASP A 197 -15.46 -21.57 12.24
CA ASP A 197 -14.11 -22.04 11.94
C ASP A 197 -13.08 -20.91 11.78
N LEU A 198 -13.52 -19.65 11.58
CA LEU A 198 -12.63 -18.51 11.31
C LEU A 198 -11.58 -18.31 12.42
N TYR A 199 -11.99 -18.46 13.68
CA TYR A 199 -11.15 -18.29 14.87
C TYR A 199 -10.89 -19.59 15.63
N THR A 200 -11.23 -20.74 15.04
CA THR A 200 -10.92 -22.02 15.68
C THR A 200 -9.40 -22.24 15.70
N GLU A 201 -8.88 -22.73 16.83
CA GLU A 201 -7.49 -23.18 16.99
C GLU A 201 -7.21 -24.33 16.01
N LYS A 202 -6.63 -23.97 14.87
CA LYS A 202 -6.19 -24.90 13.82
C LYS A 202 -4.77 -24.53 13.47
N GLU A 203 -3.92 -25.53 13.25
CA GLU A 203 -2.57 -25.31 12.75
C GLU A 203 -2.64 -24.72 11.33
N ARG A 204 -2.21 -23.46 11.17
CA ARG A 204 -2.21 -22.75 9.88
C ARG A 204 -0.77 -22.59 9.40
N TYR A 205 -0.53 -22.90 8.13
CA TYR A 205 0.78 -22.76 7.52
C TYR A 205 0.68 -22.44 6.03
N VAL A 206 1.74 -21.85 5.49
CA VAL A 206 1.94 -21.72 4.03
C VAL A 206 3.16 -22.51 3.59
N THR A 207 3.19 -22.92 2.32
CA THR A 207 4.33 -23.59 1.70
C THR A 207 4.73 -22.86 0.42
N PHE A 208 6.03 -22.89 0.10
CA PHE A 208 6.59 -22.36 -1.14
C PHE A 208 7.24 -23.47 -1.98
N LEU A 209 7.15 -23.34 -3.31
CA LEU A 209 7.46 -24.40 -4.27
C LEU A 209 8.88 -24.96 -4.11
N GLN A 210 9.88 -24.10 -3.89
CA GLN A 210 11.28 -24.54 -3.75
C GLN A 210 11.68 -25.00 -2.34
N THR A 211 10.85 -24.77 -1.32
CA THR A 211 11.19 -25.16 0.07
C THR A 211 11.01 -26.66 0.35
N LYS A 212 10.76 -27.49 -0.68
CA LYS A 212 10.53 -28.94 -0.55
C LYS A 212 9.50 -29.30 0.53
N ASN A 213 8.36 -28.59 0.55
CA ASN A 213 7.30 -28.73 1.56
C ASN A 213 7.62 -28.20 2.97
N HIS A 214 8.58 -27.27 3.13
CA HIS A 214 8.79 -26.63 4.44
C HIS A 214 7.56 -25.79 4.81
N LYS A 215 6.89 -26.17 5.89
CA LYS A 215 5.75 -25.43 6.44
C LYS A 215 6.23 -24.18 7.14
N ILE A 216 5.70 -23.03 6.74
CA ILE A 216 5.86 -21.78 7.46
C ILE A 216 4.60 -21.61 8.31
N TYR A 217 4.71 -22.00 9.59
CA TYR A 217 3.61 -21.86 10.52
C TYR A 217 3.24 -20.39 10.70
N LEU A 218 1.96 -20.10 10.66
CA LEU A 218 1.42 -18.76 10.82
C LEU A 218 1.05 -18.50 12.29
N PRO A 219 1.11 -17.25 12.76
CA PRO A 219 0.49 -16.87 14.03
C PRO A 219 -1.03 -17.02 13.98
N GLU A 220 -1.69 -16.98 15.13
CA GLU A 220 -3.15 -16.98 15.19
C GLU A 220 -3.74 -15.71 14.57
N LEU A 221 -4.90 -15.84 13.92
CA LEU A 221 -5.61 -14.72 13.31
C LEU A 221 -6.19 -13.83 14.42
N PRO A 222 -5.75 -12.57 14.58
CA PRO A 222 -6.26 -11.70 15.64
C PRO A 222 -7.73 -11.36 15.40
N PRO A 223 -8.62 -11.46 16.41
CA PRO A 223 -10.04 -11.21 16.23
C PRO A 223 -10.34 -9.72 16.02
N ILE A 224 -11.29 -9.43 15.13
CA ILE A 224 -11.89 -8.10 14.96
C ILE A 224 -13.21 -8.11 15.73
N HIS A 225 -13.35 -7.23 16.73
CA HIS A 225 -14.48 -7.27 17.67
C HIS A 225 -15.71 -6.57 17.11
N ASN A 226 -15.52 -5.52 16.32
CA ASN A 226 -16.59 -4.83 15.62
C ASN A 226 -17.15 -5.72 14.50
N LYS A 227 -18.35 -6.28 14.72
CA LYS A 227 -19.02 -7.19 13.77
C LYS A 227 -19.17 -6.57 12.36
N GLN A 228 -19.66 -5.34 12.26
CA GLN A 228 -19.86 -4.71 10.94
C GLN A 228 -18.54 -4.56 10.19
N LEU A 229 -17.47 -4.18 10.90
CA LEU A 229 -16.15 -4.03 10.33
C LEU A 229 -15.56 -5.38 9.88
N LEU A 230 -15.71 -6.42 10.70
CA LEU A 230 -15.34 -7.79 10.37
C LEU A 230 -16.08 -8.29 9.13
N VAL A 231 -17.42 -8.13 9.08
CA VAL A 231 -18.19 -8.55 7.91
C VAL A 231 -17.72 -7.82 6.66
N LYS A 232 -17.53 -6.49 6.71
CA LYS A 232 -16.99 -5.73 5.58
C LYS A 232 -15.61 -6.25 5.13
N ALA A 233 -14.75 -6.64 6.07
CA ALA A 233 -13.43 -7.21 5.76
C ALA A 233 -13.50 -8.61 5.12
N LEU A 234 -14.56 -9.37 5.40
CA LEU A 234 -14.83 -10.69 4.83
C LEU A 234 -15.70 -10.61 3.57
N MET A 235 -15.96 -9.42 3.04
CA MET A 235 -16.68 -9.22 1.79
C MET A 235 -15.73 -8.73 0.70
N HIS A 236 -15.70 -9.44 -0.43
CA HIS A 236 -15.07 -8.89 -1.63
C HIS A 236 -15.95 -7.81 -2.24
N LYS A 237 -15.36 -6.82 -2.92
CA LYS A 237 -16.08 -5.70 -3.56
C LYS A 237 -17.16 -6.14 -4.56
N GLU A 238 -17.10 -7.37 -5.07
CA GLU A 238 -18.09 -7.94 -6.01
C GLU A 238 -19.32 -8.55 -5.31
N PHE A 239 -19.30 -8.70 -3.97
CA PHE A 239 -20.41 -9.28 -3.21
C PHE A 239 -21.69 -8.46 -3.32
N TYR A 240 -21.60 -7.15 -3.59
CA TYR A 240 -22.79 -6.33 -3.82
C TYR A 240 -23.66 -6.87 -4.95
N ARG A 241 -23.09 -7.54 -5.96
CA ARG A 241 -23.85 -8.23 -7.03
C ARG A 241 -24.54 -9.48 -6.54
N ILE A 242 -23.93 -10.17 -5.57
CA ILE A 242 -24.48 -11.39 -4.98
C ILE A 242 -25.65 -11.05 -4.03
N LEU A 243 -25.55 -9.96 -3.29
CA LEU A 243 -26.65 -9.47 -2.43
C LEU A 243 -27.94 -9.17 -3.22
N LEU A 244 -27.80 -8.93 -4.53
CA LEU A 244 -28.88 -8.67 -5.49
C LEU A 244 -29.43 -9.95 -6.13
N ASP A 245 -28.98 -11.14 -5.72
CA ASP A 245 -29.62 -12.40 -6.09
C ASP A 245 -31.09 -12.38 -5.61
N PRO A 246 -32.09 -12.66 -6.46
CA PRO A 246 -33.51 -12.62 -6.06
C PRO A 246 -33.87 -13.50 -4.86
N ASN A 247 -33.08 -14.53 -4.58
CA ASN A 247 -33.28 -15.41 -3.43
C ASN A 247 -32.70 -14.85 -2.13
N HIS A 248 -31.79 -13.89 -2.21
CA HIS A 248 -31.15 -13.26 -1.07
C HIS A 248 -32.08 -12.23 -0.41
N GLU A 249 -32.06 -12.14 0.92
CA GLU A 249 -33.01 -11.28 1.66
C GLU A 249 -32.85 -9.80 1.33
N PHE A 250 -31.61 -9.34 1.09
CA PHE A 250 -31.35 -7.97 0.66
C PHE A 250 -32.09 -7.62 -0.64
N ALA A 251 -32.01 -8.47 -1.67
CA ALA A 251 -32.71 -8.25 -2.94
C ALA A 251 -34.23 -8.24 -2.77
N LYS A 252 -34.78 -9.14 -1.94
CA LYS A 252 -36.22 -9.18 -1.64
C LYS A 252 -36.70 -7.87 -1.02
N GLN A 253 -35.91 -7.24 -0.16
CA GLN A 253 -36.25 -5.95 0.45
C GLN A 253 -36.20 -4.79 -0.56
N MET A 254 -35.30 -4.85 -1.56
CA MET A 254 -35.27 -3.88 -2.65
C MET A 254 -36.49 -4.02 -3.56
N LEU A 255 -36.85 -5.26 -3.94
CA LEU A 255 -38.03 -5.53 -4.76
C LEU A 255 -39.34 -5.10 -4.07
N LYS A 256 -39.44 -5.23 -2.73
CA LYS A 256 -40.61 -4.75 -1.96
C LYS A 256 -40.79 -3.22 -2.01
N LYS A 257 -39.77 -2.47 -2.40
CA LYS A 257 -39.82 -1.02 -2.62
C LYS A 257 -39.88 -0.64 -4.09
N ASP A 258 -40.15 -1.60 -4.98
CA ASP A 258 -40.16 -1.42 -6.43
C ASP A 258 -38.81 -0.92 -6.98
N TYR A 259 -37.70 -1.24 -6.29
CA TYR A 259 -36.36 -0.93 -6.79
C TYR A 259 -35.89 -2.04 -7.75
N SER A 260 -35.32 -1.64 -8.89
CA SER A 260 -34.63 -2.55 -9.82
C SER A 260 -33.46 -3.23 -9.13
N LEU A 261 -33.08 -4.43 -9.59
CA LEU A 261 -31.88 -5.16 -9.14
C LEU A 261 -30.68 -4.95 -10.08
N ASP A 262 -30.68 -3.86 -10.87
CA ASP A 262 -29.55 -3.52 -11.73
C ASP A 262 -28.33 -3.14 -10.88
N PHE A 263 -27.20 -3.79 -11.14
CA PHE A 263 -25.95 -3.57 -10.41
C PHE A 263 -25.48 -2.11 -10.45
N ALA A 264 -25.79 -1.35 -11.51
CA ALA A 264 -25.39 0.05 -11.63
C ALA A 264 -25.95 0.91 -10.48
N ASP A 265 -27.13 0.57 -9.96
CA ASP A 265 -27.83 1.34 -8.95
C ASP A 265 -27.31 1.11 -7.52
N TYR A 266 -26.50 0.07 -7.29
CA TYR A 266 -26.02 -0.32 -5.96
C TYR A 266 -24.52 -0.06 -5.77
N GLY A 267 -23.95 0.83 -6.59
CA GLY A 267 -22.53 1.20 -6.51
C GLY A 267 -22.12 1.76 -5.14
N ILE A 268 -23.06 2.29 -4.35
CA ILE A 268 -22.79 2.79 -2.99
C ILE A 268 -22.36 1.67 -2.03
N VAL A 269 -22.92 0.46 -2.16
CA VAL A 269 -22.52 -0.71 -1.36
C VAL A 269 -21.10 -1.15 -1.72
N ARG A 270 -20.79 -1.20 -3.03
CA ARG A 270 -19.44 -1.48 -3.53
C ARG A 270 -18.40 -0.49 -2.98
N LYS A 271 -18.75 0.80 -2.92
CA LYS A 271 -17.89 1.85 -2.35
C LYS A 271 -17.63 1.64 -0.86
N GLU A 272 -18.65 1.26 -0.09
CA GLU A 272 -18.50 0.98 1.36
C GLU A 272 -17.58 -0.22 1.66
N ILE A 273 -17.53 -1.22 0.77
CA ILE A 273 -16.69 -2.42 0.95
C ILE A 273 -15.26 -2.16 0.45
N SER A 274 -15.10 -1.57 -0.74
CA SER A 274 -13.80 -1.40 -1.42
C SER A 274 -12.80 -0.46 -0.74
N PHE A 275 -13.20 0.28 0.30
CA PHE A 275 -12.28 1.11 1.08
C PHE A 275 -11.24 0.29 1.84
N LEU A 276 -11.62 -0.90 2.34
CA LEU A 276 -10.75 -1.69 3.20
C LEU A 276 -9.58 -2.29 2.40
N ASP A 277 -9.85 -2.92 1.25
CA ASP A 277 -8.85 -3.43 0.30
C ASP A 277 -7.75 -2.38 0.06
N GLY A 278 -8.10 -1.18 -0.43
CA GLY A 278 -7.11 -0.15 -0.73
C GLY A 278 -6.36 0.41 0.49
N LEU A 279 -6.98 0.41 1.68
CA LEU A 279 -6.29 0.78 2.92
C LEU A 279 -5.29 -0.32 3.33
N GLY A 280 -5.67 -1.58 3.14
CA GLY A 280 -4.88 -2.77 3.45
C GLY A 280 -3.63 -2.86 2.61
N ASP A 281 -3.75 -2.71 1.29
CA ASP A 281 -2.61 -2.68 0.34
C ASP A 281 -1.58 -1.62 0.77
N LEU A 282 -2.03 -0.38 1.01
CA LEU A 282 -1.16 0.71 1.45
C LEU A 282 -0.48 0.42 2.80
N PHE A 283 -1.18 -0.21 3.73
CA PHE A 283 -0.64 -0.58 5.03
C PHE A 283 0.42 -1.68 4.91
N LEU A 284 0.13 -2.74 4.17
CA LEU A 284 1.07 -3.83 3.92
C LEU A 284 2.32 -3.35 3.19
N ALA A 285 2.18 -2.42 2.24
CA ALA A 285 3.31 -1.78 1.57
C ALA A 285 4.19 -0.98 2.55
N GLN A 286 3.59 -0.22 3.47
CA GLN A 286 4.33 0.52 4.49
C GLN A 286 5.07 -0.41 5.45
N GLU A 287 4.40 -1.42 6.00
CA GLU A 287 5.02 -2.37 6.95
C GLU A 287 6.14 -3.19 6.28
N THR A 288 5.98 -3.51 4.99
CA THR A 288 7.03 -4.12 4.19
C THR A 288 8.27 -3.21 4.09
N SER A 289 8.08 -1.93 3.74
CA SER A 289 9.18 -0.95 3.67
C SER A 289 9.87 -0.78 5.04
N LYS A 290 9.10 -0.75 6.13
CA LYS A 290 9.62 -0.64 7.50
C LYS A 290 10.46 -1.85 7.89
N LEU A 291 9.97 -3.06 7.62
CA LEU A 291 10.70 -4.30 7.90
C LEU A 291 12.02 -4.37 7.13
N ILE A 292 12.01 -4.05 5.84
CA ILE A 292 13.25 -4.09 5.03
C ILE A 292 14.26 -3.08 5.59
N TYR A 293 13.83 -1.88 5.97
CA TYR A 293 14.71 -0.91 6.61
C TYR A 293 15.31 -1.44 7.94
N GLU A 294 14.52 -2.09 8.78
CA GLU A 294 15.01 -2.68 10.04
C GLU A 294 16.07 -3.78 9.79
N LEU A 295 15.91 -4.59 8.74
CA LEU A 295 16.92 -5.58 8.34
C LEU A 295 18.24 -4.89 7.97
N CYS A 296 18.18 -3.80 7.21
CA CYS A 296 19.37 -3.01 6.85
C CYS A 296 20.07 -2.45 8.09
N LYS A 297 19.30 -1.85 9.01
CA LYS A 297 19.81 -1.32 10.26
C LYS A 297 20.50 -2.38 11.11
N ASN A 298 20.05 -3.64 11.02
CA ASN A 298 20.63 -4.78 11.72
C ASN A 298 21.82 -5.42 10.96
N GLY A 299 22.35 -4.76 9.93
CA GLY A 299 23.57 -5.17 9.23
C GLY A 299 23.34 -6.06 8.00
N VAL A 300 22.11 -6.27 7.56
CA VAL A 300 21.83 -6.97 6.30
C VAL A 300 22.06 -6.03 5.13
N ASN A 301 22.98 -6.38 4.23
CA ASN A 301 23.22 -5.56 3.03
C ASN A 301 22.10 -5.74 2.01
N VAL A 302 21.17 -4.78 1.94
CA VAL A 302 20.06 -4.77 0.98
C VAL A 302 20.25 -3.62 0.00
N ASN A 303 20.74 -3.94 -1.20
CA ASN A 303 20.80 -2.96 -2.30
C ASN A 303 19.39 -2.64 -2.84
N SER A 304 19.29 -1.65 -3.72
CA SER A 304 18.00 -1.21 -4.29
C SER A 304 17.24 -2.32 -5.02
N THR A 305 17.93 -3.21 -5.74
CA THR A 305 17.32 -4.35 -6.44
C THR A 305 16.72 -5.35 -5.46
N THR A 306 17.47 -5.71 -4.41
CA THR A 306 17.03 -6.64 -3.37
C THR A 306 15.86 -6.05 -2.59
N TYR A 307 15.89 -4.75 -2.30
CA TYR A 307 14.77 -4.06 -1.67
C TYR A 307 13.50 -4.17 -2.50
N GLN A 308 13.57 -3.86 -3.80
CA GLN A 308 12.40 -3.91 -4.68
C GLN A 308 11.86 -5.33 -4.81
N LEU A 309 12.74 -6.33 -4.84
CA LEU A 309 12.36 -7.73 -4.86
C LEU A 309 11.67 -8.16 -3.56
N LEU A 310 12.22 -7.80 -2.40
CA LEU A 310 11.60 -8.09 -1.10
C LEU A 310 10.25 -7.40 -0.98
N LYS A 311 10.18 -6.12 -1.42
CA LYS A 311 8.93 -5.36 -1.43
C LYS A 311 7.87 -6.04 -2.29
N MET A 312 8.27 -6.51 -3.46
CA MET A 312 7.38 -7.22 -4.37
C MET A 312 6.89 -8.53 -3.74
N ILE A 313 7.79 -9.38 -3.24
CA ILE A 313 7.43 -10.69 -2.68
C ILE A 313 6.48 -10.55 -1.49
N LEU A 314 6.83 -9.69 -0.52
CA LEU A 314 6.07 -9.52 0.71
C LEU A 314 4.71 -8.85 0.49
N ALA A 315 4.53 -8.10 -0.61
CA ALA A 315 3.28 -7.45 -0.98
C ALA A 315 2.63 -8.04 -2.24
N THR A 316 2.90 -9.31 -2.59
CA THR A 316 2.27 -9.93 -3.78
C THR A 316 0.90 -10.53 -3.46
N ASN A 317 -0.03 -10.42 -4.42
CA ASN A 317 -1.30 -11.16 -4.42
C ASN A 317 -1.10 -12.68 -4.27
N THR A 318 0.01 -13.22 -4.75
CA THR A 318 0.37 -14.63 -4.56
C THR A 318 0.58 -14.97 -3.07
N LEU A 319 1.28 -14.11 -2.31
CA LEU A 319 1.42 -14.30 -0.86
C LEU A 319 0.08 -14.04 -0.14
N MET A 320 -0.60 -12.94 -0.48
CA MET A 320 -1.87 -12.57 0.16
C MET A 320 -2.95 -13.64 -0.04
N SER A 321 -3.07 -14.20 -1.25
CA SER A 321 -3.99 -15.31 -1.52
C SER A 321 -3.65 -16.58 -0.74
N LYS A 322 -2.35 -16.90 -0.56
CA LYS A 322 -1.93 -18.01 0.30
C LYS A 322 -2.32 -17.78 1.76
N LEU A 323 -2.17 -16.55 2.26
CA LEU A 323 -2.58 -16.19 3.62
C LEU A 323 -4.12 -16.25 3.75
N THR A 324 -4.88 -15.70 2.79
CA THR A 324 -6.34 -15.80 2.72
C THR A 324 -6.82 -17.25 2.78
N LYS A 325 -6.17 -18.16 2.03
CA LYS A 325 -6.48 -19.59 2.05
C LYS A 325 -6.11 -20.22 3.41
N ALA A 326 -4.92 -19.95 3.93
CA ALA A 326 -4.48 -20.53 5.20
C ALA A 326 -5.36 -20.09 6.39
N TYR A 327 -5.92 -18.88 6.34
CA TYR A 327 -6.83 -18.36 7.36
C TYR A 327 -8.33 -18.55 7.03
N ASN A 328 -8.68 -19.15 5.88
CA ASN A 328 -10.05 -19.31 5.40
C ASN A 328 -10.87 -18.00 5.35
N LEU A 329 -10.26 -16.85 5.09
CA LEU A 329 -10.97 -15.54 5.13
C LEU A 329 -12.08 -15.46 4.07
N HIS A 330 -11.84 -16.02 2.89
CA HIS A 330 -12.80 -16.09 1.78
C HIS A 330 -14.05 -16.95 2.08
N GLN A 331 -14.04 -17.73 3.17
CA GLN A 331 -15.17 -18.52 3.68
C GLN A 331 -15.64 -18.04 5.06
N GLY A 332 -15.23 -16.83 5.46
CA GLY A 332 -15.47 -16.30 6.80
C GLY A 332 -16.93 -15.91 7.06
N LEU A 333 -17.73 -15.68 6.02
CA LEU A 333 -19.17 -15.44 6.15
C LEU A 333 -19.94 -16.76 6.01
N ASP A 334 -20.86 -17.00 6.94
CA ASP A 334 -21.79 -18.12 6.85
C ASP A 334 -23.07 -17.69 6.11
N ASP A 335 -22.92 -17.47 4.79
CA ASP A 335 -24.03 -17.18 3.89
C ASP A 335 -24.00 -18.18 2.72
N PRO A 336 -24.97 -19.10 2.62
CA PRO A 336 -24.99 -20.14 1.60
C PRO A 336 -25.07 -19.60 0.16
N ILE A 337 -25.76 -18.47 -0.06
CA ILE A 337 -25.91 -17.88 -1.39
C ILE A 337 -24.57 -17.28 -1.81
N ILE A 338 -23.96 -16.49 -0.93
CA ILE A 338 -22.64 -15.89 -1.14
C ILE A 338 -21.59 -16.97 -1.40
N ASN A 339 -21.50 -17.98 -0.53
CA ASN A 339 -20.52 -19.05 -0.65
C ASN A 339 -20.72 -19.89 -1.93
N SER A 340 -21.97 -20.22 -2.28
CA SER A 340 -22.28 -20.93 -3.54
C SER A 340 -21.88 -20.11 -4.77
N ARG A 341 -22.25 -18.82 -4.81
CA ARG A 341 -21.97 -17.91 -5.94
C ARG A 341 -20.46 -17.71 -6.12
N ILE A 342 -19.72 -17.42 -5.05
CA ILE A 342 -18.26 -17.26 -5.08
C ILE A 342 -17.59 -18.50 -5.63
N SER A 343 -17.93 -19.67 -5.10
CA SER A 343 -17.31 -20.92 -5.52
C SER A 343 -17.52 -21.26 -6.99
N LYS A 344 -18.59 -20.77 -7.62
CA LYS A 344 -18.93 -21.07 -9.02
C LYS A 344 -18.40 -20.03 -10.00
N GLU A 345 -18.44 -18.75 -9.62
CA GLU A 345 -18.21 -17.65 -10.55
C GLU A 345 -16.85 -16.98 -10.40
N TRP A 346 -16.30 -16.94 -9.18
CA TRP A 346 -15.08 -16.19 -8.90
C TRP A 346 -13.91 -17.07 -8.48
N LEU A 347 -14.16 -18.13 -7.70
CA LEU A 347 -13.15 -19.05 -7.18
C LEU A 347 -13.38 -20.53 -7.55
N PRO A 348 -13.76 -20.88 -8.80
CA PRO A 348 -14.03 -22.26 -9.18
C PRO A 348 -12.81 -23.18 -9.12
N TRP A 349 -11.61 -22.66 -9.41
CA TRP A 349 -10.38 -23.44 -9.36
C TRP A 349 -9.96 -23.66 -7.91
N THR A 350 -9.93 -22.62 -7.09
CA THR A 350 -9.62 -22.73 -5.65
C THR A 350 -10.60 -23.64 -4.92
N THR A 351 -11.90 -23.62 -5.28
CA THR A 351 -12.92 -24.38 -4.53
C THR A 351 -13.09 -25.81 -5.04
N SER A 352 -13.02 -26.02 -6.35
CA SER A 352 -13.40 -27.31 -6.98
C SER A 352 -12.38 -27.87 -7.95
N GLY A 353 -11.25 -27.19 -8.17
CA GLY A 353 -10.26 -27.56 -9.18
C GLY A 353 -10.78 -27.45 -10.62
N LYS A 354 -11.87 -26.70 -10.84
CA LYS A 354 -12.47 -26.50 -12.16
C LYS A 354 -12.05 -25.16 -12.73
N MET A 355 -11.66 -25.14 -14.00
CA MET A 355 -11.41 -23.90 -14.75
C MET A 355 -12.67 -23.45 -15.49
N LEU A 356 -12.79 -22.15 -15.70
CA LEU A 356 -13.82 -21.59 -16.58
C LEU A 356 -13.38 -21.76 -18.03
N GLU A 357 -14.31 -22.13 -18.91
CA GLU A 357 -14.01 -22.49 -20.31
C GLU A 357 -13.31 -21.38 -21.13
N TYR A 358 -13.39 -20.12 -20.68
CA TYR A 358 -12.85 -18.96 -21.37
C TYR A 358 -11.51 -18.44 -20.80
N ARG A 359 -10.90 -19.13 -19.82
CA ARG A 359 -9.59 -18.76 -19.25
C ARG A 359 -8.63 -19.92 -19.26
N ASP A 360 -7.37 -19.64 -19.53
CA ASP A 360 -6.31 -20.62 -19.33
C ASP A 360 -5.91 -20.76 -17.85
N GLU A 361 -4.99 -21.68 -17.55
CA GLU A 361 -4.52 -21.96 -16.19
C GLU A 361 -3.86 -20.74 -15.53
N GLU A 362 -3.05 -19.99 -16.29
CA GLU A 362 -2.30 -18.86 -15.76
C GLU A 362 -3.21 -17.67 -15.51
N GLU A 363 -4.11 -17.36 -16.45
CA GLU A 363 -5.14 -16.34 -16.31
C GLU A 363 -6.08 -16.64 -15.13
N THR A 364 -6.51 -17.90 -15.00
CA THR A 364 -7.34 -18.35 -13.88
C THR A 364 -6.62 -18.13 -12.55
N ARG A 365 -5.34 -18.54 -12.48
CA ARG A 365 -4.53 -18.35 -11.28
C ARG A 365 -4.34 -16.89 -10.92
N ILE A 366 -3.92 -16.04 -11.88
CA ILE A 366 -3.71 -14.61 -11.65
C ILE A 366 -4.99 -13.97 -11.11
N TYR A 367 -6.12 -14.28 -11.74
CA TYR A 367 -7.41 -13.74 -11.34
C TYR A 367 -7.81 -14.16 -9.92
N GLU A 368 -7.72 -15.45 -9.60
CA GLU A 368 -8.09 -15.92 -8.25
C GLU A 368 -7.11 -15.45 -7.19
N GLU A 369 -5.82 -15.31 -7.51
CA GLU A 369 -4.82 -14.72 -6.61
C GLU A 369 -5.16 -13.26 -6.29
N GLU A 370 -5.56 -12.45 -7.28
CA GLU A 370 -6.03 -11.08 -7.07
C GLU A 370 -7.30 -11.07 -6.20
N PHE A 371 -8.32 -11.84 -6.58
CA PHE A 371 -9.59 -11.91 -5.85
C PHE A 371 -9.42 -12.33 -4.39
N LEU A 372 -8.53 -13.29 -4.12
CA LEU A 372 -8.24 -13.76 -2.76
C LEU A 372 -7.35 -12.78 -1.99
N GLY A 373 -6.45 -12.06 -2.67
CA GLY A 373 -5.57 -11.07 -2.06
C GLY A 373 -6.36 -9.97 -1.34
N ASP A 374 -7.40 -9.45 -2.00
CA ASP A 374 -8.30 -8.42 -1.49
C ASP A 374 -8.88 -8.75 -0.10
N PHE A 375 -9.14 -10.03 0.21
CA PHE A 375 -9.65 -10.44 1.54
C PHE A 375 -8.62 -10.24 2.65
N PHE A 376 -7.36 -10.62 2.42
CA PHE A 376 -6.32 -10.45 3.43
C PHE A 376 -6.02 -8.97 3.65
N GLU A 377 -5.97 -8.20 2.57
CA GLU A 377 -5.81 -6.75 2.62
C GLU A 377 -6.94 -6.10 3.41
N SER A 378 -8.20 -6.45 3.09
CA SER A 378 -9.37 -5.92 3.79
C SER A 378 -9.39 -6.30 5.27
N TYR A 379 -8.98 -7.52 5.61
CA TYR A 379 -8.83 -7.96 7.00
C TYR A 379 -7.77 -7.15 7.76
N MET A 380 -6.61 -6.96 7.16
CA MET A 380 -5.53 -6.17 7.76
C MET A 380 -5.91 -4.70 7.92
N ALA A 381 -6.67 -4.14 6.97
CA ALA A 381 -7.22 -2.80 7.06
C ALA A 381 -8.22 -2.65 8.20
N ALA A 382 -9.13 -3.61 8.36
CA ALA A 382 -10.08 -3.63 9.46
C ALA A 382 -9.37 -3.76 10.81
N LEU A 383 -8.41 -4.67 10.93
CA LEU A 383 -7.59 -4.82 12.12
C LEU A 383 -6.78 -3.54 12.42
N LEU A 384 -6.25 -2.87 11.40
CA LEU A 384 -5.56 -1.58 11.55
C LEU A 384 -6.49 -0.49 12.08
N LEU A 385 -7.75 -0.43 11.61
CA LEU A 385 -8.71 0.58 12.04
C LEU A 385 -9.16 0.38 13.50
N GLU A 386 -9.29 -0.86 13.94
CA GLU A 386 -9.76 -1.18 15.29
C GLU A 386 -8.60 -1.29 16.30
N GLN A 387 -7.52 -1.97 15.91
CA GLN A 387 -6.41 -2.37 16.79
C GLN A 387 -5.04 -2.18 16.07
N PRO A 388 -4.58 -0.92 15.86
CA PRO A 388 -3.40 -0.63 15.04
C PRO A 388 -2.11 -1.34 15.49
N SER A 389 -1.88 -1.45 16.79
CA SER A 389 -0.70 -2.12 17.35
C SER A 389 -0.72 -3.63 17.08
N VAL A 390 -1.89 -4.26 17.20
CA VAL A 390 -2.09 -5.70 16.92
C VAL A 390 -1.87 -5.98 15.43
N ALA A 391 -2.42 -5.13 14.54
CA ALA A 391 -2.22 -5.26 13.10
C ALA A 391 -0.73 -5.25 12.72
N LYS A 392 0.03 -4.28 13.26
CA LYS A 392 1.49 -4.14 13.03
C LYS A 392 2.27 -5.35 13.56
N ALA A 393 1.97 -5.80 14.79
CA ALA A 393 2.64 -6.95 15.39
C ALA A 393 2.39 -8.24 14.59
N PHE A 394 1.13 -8.48 14.22
CA PHE A 394 0.71 -9.68 13.49
C PHE A 394 1.38 -9.80 12.12
N ILE A 395 1.36 -8.75 11.30
CA ILE A 395 1.99 -8.81 9.97
C ILE A 395 3.51 -8.90 10.05
N ARG A 396 4.12 -8.20 11.02
CA ARG A 396 5.57 -8.26 11.25
C ARG A 396 6.01 -9.68 11.63
N GLU A 397 5.21 -10.37 12.43
CA GLU A 397 5.48 -11.77 12.78
C GLU A 397 5.40 -12.68 11.55
N ILE A 398 4.35 -12.56 10.73
CA ILE A 398 4.22 -13.31 9.48
C ILE A 398 5.44 -13.07 8.59
N TYR A 399 5.78 -11.81 8.33
CA TYR A 399 6.91 -11.48 7.46
C TYR A 399 8.25 -11.96 8.02
N SER A 400 8.47 -11.87 9.34
CA SER A 400 9.69 -12.37 9.98
C SER A 400 9.83 -13.89 9.81
N ARG A 401 8.74 -14.65 9.97
CA ARG A 401 8.72 -16.11 9.75
C ARG A 401 8.99 -16.44 8.27
N LEU A 402 8.38 -15.72 7.34
CA LEU A 402 8.61 -15.87 5.89
C LEU A 402 10.07 -15.61 5.51
N LEU A 403 10.62 -14.47 5.94
CA LEU A 403 12.00 -14.10 5.67
C LEU A 403 13.00 -15.07 6.28
N SER A 404 12.74 -15.60 7.48
CA SER A 404 13.61 -16.63 8.07
C SER A 404 13.69 -17.87 7.20
N VAL A 405 12.60 -18.27 6.54
CA VAL A 405 12.62 -19.44 5.65
C VAL A 405 13.30 -19.10 4.33
N ILE A 406 12.95 -17.96 3.73
CA ILE A 406 13.54 -17.46 2.48
C ILE A 406 15.07 -17.39 2.60
N THR A 407 15.58 -16.78 3.66
CA THR A 407 17.03 -16.64 3.91
C THR A 407 17.73 -17.97 4.15
N LYS A 408 17.06 -18.96 4.77
CA LYS A 408 17.63 -20.31 4.98
C LYS A 408 17.64 -21.17 3.73
N THR A 409 16.69 -20.97 2.82
CA THR A 409 16.50 -21.83 1.65
C THR A 409 17.12 -21.28 0.37
N LEU A 410 17.34 -19.98 0.26
CA LEU A 410 17.90 -19.35 -0.94
C LEU A 410 19.31 -18.79 -0.67
N PRO A 411 20.34 -19.19 -1.43
CA PRO A 411 21.69 -18.65 -1.26
C PRO A 411 21.75 -17.12 -1.47
N PRO A 412 22.78 -16.45 -0.91
CA PRO A 412 22.96 -14.99 -1.05
C PRO A 412 23.06 -14.50 -2.50
N ASP A 413 23.51 -15.37 -3.41
CA ASP A 413 23.89 -15.02 -4.79
C ASP A 413 22.76 -15.28 -5.82
N VAL A 414 21.53 -15.52 -5.35
CA VAL A 414 20.43 -15.95 -6.22
C VAL A 414 19.83 -14.75 -6.97
N THR A 415 19.75 -14.86 -8.29
CA THR A 415 19.17 -13.84 -9.17
C THR A 415 17.67 -13.63 -8.91
N TYR A 416 17.17 -12.43 -9.25
CA TYR A 416 15.76 -12.03 -9.11
C TYR A 416 14.77 -13.06 -9.65
N GLN A 417 15.06 -13.63 -10.83
CA GLN A 417 14.21 -14.61 -11.49
C GLN A 417 14.10 -15.91 -10.68
N ARG A 418 15.19 -16.35 -10.04
CA ARG A 418 15.18 -17.54 -9.19
C ARG A 418 14.47 -17.30 -7.86
N TRP A 419 14.53 -16.09 -7.29
CA TRP A 419 13.75 -15.73 -6.10
C TRP A 419 12.24 -15.69 -6.37
N THR A 420 11.83 -15.00 -7.43
CA THR A 420 10.41 -14.89 -7.79
C THR A 420 9.82 -16.25 -8.14
N ILE A 421 10.51 -17.05 -8.98
CA ILE A 421 10.08 -18.43 -9.29
C ILE A 421 10.10 -19.31 -8.03
N GLY A 422 11.12 -19.18 -7.18
CA GLY A 422 11.28 -20.05 -6.01
C GLY A 422 10.26 -19.82 -4.90
N ILE A 423 9.93 -18.55 -4.64
CA ILE A 423 9.04 -18.13 -3.56
C ILE A 423 7.60 -18.03 -4.08
N LEU A 424 7.38 -17.40 -5.23
CA LEU A 424 6.05 -17.15 -5.76
C LEU A 424 5.60 -18.18 -6.79
N GLY A 425 6.48 -19.11 -7.20
CA GLY A 425 6.19 -20.10 -8.23
C GLY A 425 6.17 -19.54 -9.64
N ARG A 426 6.53 -18.26 -9.86
CA ARG A 426 6.48 -17.59 -11.16
C ARG A 426 7.52 -16.50 -11.33
N ASN A 427 7.85 -16.16 -12.58
CA ASN A 427 8.60 -14.95 -12.87
C ASN A 427 7.63 -13.77 -13.04
N ILE A 428 7.83 -12.68 -12.28
CA ILE A 428 6.97 -11.49 -12.35
C ILE A 428 7.34 -10.60 -13.56
N TYR A 429 8.55 -10.73 -14.11
CA TYR A 429 8.92 -10.13 -15.39
C TYR A 429 8.95 -11.19 -16.48
N HIS A 430 7.82 -11.42 -17.14
CA HIS A 430 7.90 -11.86 -18.52
C HIS A 430 8.51 -10.69 -19.32
N LYS A 431 9.80 -10.78 -19.66
CA LYS A 431 10.21 -10.16 -20.91
C LYS A 431 9.33 -10.84 -21.95
N LYS A 432 8.42 -10.09 -22.59
CA LYS A 432 7.92 -10.50 -23.91
C LYS A 432 9.18 -10.82 -24.69
N GLU A 433 9.37 -12.08 -25.03
CA GLU A 433 10.29 -12.42 -26.10
C GLU A 433 9.79 -11.55 -27.26
N THR A 434 10.61 -10.58 -27.64
CA THR A 434 10.49 -9.96 -28.95
C THR A 434 10.65 -11.12 -29.91
N THR A 435 9.53 -11.68 -30.36
CA THR A 435 9.46 -12.37 -31.64
C THR A 435 9.93 -11.35 -32.66
N GLU A 436 11.23 -11.40 -32.93
CA GLU A 436 11.80 -10.93 -34.19
C GLU A 436 11.05 -11.70 -35.29
N TRP A 437 10.24 -10.96 -36.03
CA TRP A 437 9.80 -11.34 -37.37
C TRP A 437 10.69 -10.61 -38.35
#